data_AF-A0A8J8EKM4-F1
#
_entry.id   AF-A0A8J8EKM4-F1
#
_cell.length_a   1.000
_cell.length_b   1.000
_cell.length_c   1.000
_cell.angle_alpha   90.00
_cell.angle_beta   90.00
_cell.angle_gamma   90.00
#
_symmetry.space_group_name_H-M   'P 1'
#
loop_
_entity.id
_entity.type
_entity.pdbx_description
1 polymer ?
#
loop_
_entity_poly.entity_id
_entity_poly.type
_entity_poly.pdbx_seq_one_letter_code
_entity_poly.pdbx_strand_id
1 'polypeptide(L)'
;MDELFEAVKSEYGVEIKDESDMTNAWKLIEALEEKGWVVYIITAKDRKQVDAWHPNYGSLYAQFGDIPMFGSIIGGICATALHIRDLEKNGTV
;
A
#
# COMPACT_ATOMS: atom_id res chain seq x y z
N MET A 1 -12.75 3.87 -6.03
CA MET A 1 -12.37 2.84 -5.05
C MET A 1 -12.42 1.48 -5.69
N ASP A 2 -13.49 1.18 -6.42
CA ASP A 2 -13.61 0.00 -7.26
C ASP A 2 -12.43 -0.15 -8.25
N GLU A 3 -12.02 0.94 -8.92
CA GLU A 3 -10.83 0.95 -9.79
C GLU A 3 -9.53 0.55 -9.05
N LEU A 4 -9.41 0.94 -7.78
CA LEU A 4 -8.25 0.62 -6.95
C LEU A 4 -8.23 -0.88 -6.61
N PHE A 5 -9.39 -1.45 -6.27
CA PHE A 5 -9.50 -2.88 -5.94
C PHE A 5 -9.31 -3.76 -7.18
N GLU A 6 -9.82 -3.33 -8.34
CA GLU A 6 -9.56 -4.03 -9.60
C GLU A 6 -8.08 -4.00 -9.99
N ALA A 7 -7.40 -2.86 -9.79
CA ALA A 7 -5.96 -2.77 -10.01
C ALA A 7 -5.19 -3.71 -9.08
N VAL A 8 -5.54 -3.76 -7.78
CA VAL A 8 -4.95 -4.71 -6.83
C VAL A 8 -5.16 -6.16 -7.29
N LYS A 9 -6.37 -6.49 -7.73
CA LYS A 9 -6.68 -7.84 -8.22
C LYS A 9 -5.84 -8.20 -9.44
N SER A 10 -5.66 -7.28 -10.37
CA SER A 10 -4.82 -7.49 -11.56
C SER A 10 -3.34 -7.67 -11.21
N GLU A 11 -2.82 -6.88 -10.27
CA GLU A 11 -1.38 -6.81 -9.97
C GLU A 11 -0.90 -7.80 -8.90
N TYR A 12 -1.80 -8.24 -8.02
CA TYR A 12 -1.48 -9.10 -6.89
C TYR A 12 -2.32 -10.38 -6.86
N GLY A 13 -3.36 -10.50 -7.69
CA GLY A 13 -4.30 -11.63 -7.63
C GLY A 13 -5.14 -11.64 -6.35
N VAL A 14 -5.15 -10.55 -5.58
CA VAL A 14 -5.88 -10.40 -4.32
C VAL A 14 -7.18 -9.64 -4.58
N GLU A 15 -8.31 -10.22 -4.22
CA GLU A 15 -9.62 -9.60 -4.35
C GLU A 15 -10.01 -8.91 -3.03
N ILE A 16 -10.13 -7.58 -3.05
CA ILE A 16 -10.66 -6.78 -1.95
C ILE A 16 -12.15 -6.58 -2.18
N LYS A 17 -12.99 -7.10 -1.29
CA LYS A 17 -14.45 -7.06 -1.48
C LYS A 17 -15.04 -5.68 -1.20
N ASP A 18 -14.57 -5.03 -0.14
CA ASP A 18 -15.04 -3.74 0.33
C ASP A 18 -14.03 -3.08 1.31
N GLU A 19 -14.38 -1.90 1.82
CA GLU A 19 -13.54 -1.13 2.78
C GLU A 19 -13.40 -1.76 4.17
N SER A 20 -14.06 -2.88 4.43
CA SER A 20 -13.95 -3.64 5.67
C SER A 20 -13.15 -4.95 5.51
N ASP A 21 -12.76 -5.32 4.29
CA ASP A 21 -12.02 -6.55 3.99
C ASP A 21 -10.53 -6.46 4.34
N MET A 22 -10.25 -6.24 5.63
CA MET A 22 -8.88 -6.15 6.13
C MET A 22 -8.11 -7.45 5.97
N THR A 23 -8.79 -8.60 5.94
CA THR A 23 -8.15 -9.92 5.76
C THR A 23 -7.43 -9.99 4.42
N ASN A 24 -8.08 -9.60 3.32
CA ASN A 24 -7.41 -9.59 2.02
C ASN A 24 -6.46 -8.40 1.87
N ALA A 25 -6.76 -7.25 2.48
CA ALA A 25 -5.81 -6.13 2.50
C ALA A 25 -4.50 -6.51 3.21
N TRP A 26 -4.56 -7.29 4.29
CA TRP A 26 -3.38 -7.74 5.04
C TRP A 26 -2.46 -8.65 4.21
N LYS A 27 -3.01 -9.48 3.31
CA LYS A 27 -2.20 -10.28 2.39
C LYS A 27 -1.30 -9.43 1.49
N LEU A 28 -1.71 -8.20 1.18
CA LEU A 28 -0.85 -7.27 0.44
C LEU A 28 0.34 -6.86 1.30
N ILE A 29 0.12 -6.57 2.59
CA ILE A 29 1.21 -6.22 3.52
C ILE A 29 2.19 -7.38 3.65
N GLU A 30 1.70 -8.61 3.80
CA GLU A 30 2.55 -9.82 3.85
C GLU A 30 3.35 -9.98 2.55
N ALA A 31 2.72 -9.79 1.39
CA ALA A 31 3.42 -9.84 0.10
C ALA A 31 4.48 -8.73 -0.08
N LEU A 32 4.30 -7.57 0.57
CA LEU A 32 5.30 -6.50 0.59
C LEU A 32 6.43 -6.83 1.57
N GLU A 33 6.11 -7.38 2.74
CA GLU A 33 7.07 -7.85 3.75
C GLU A 33 8.01 -8.91 3.18
N GLU A 34 7.47 -9.91 2.46
CA GLU A 34 8.26 -10.95 1.80
C GLU A 34 9.30 -10.39 0.83
N LYS A 35 9.08 -9.17 0.33
CA LYS A 35 9.98 -8.45 -0.57
C LYS A 35 10.87 -7.43 0.14
N GLY A 36 10.88 -7.42 1.47
CA GLY A 36 11.74 -6.56 2.29
C GLY A 36 11.18 -5.17 2.58
N TRP A 37 9.92 -4.89 2.23
CA TRP A 37 9.28 -3.63 2.59
C TRP A 37 8.78 -3.65 4.03
N VAL A 38 8.98 -2.54 4.73
CA VAL A 38 8.37 -2.28 6.03
C VAL A 38 7.17 -1.38 5.81
N VAL A 39 5.98 -1.78 6.25
CA VAL A 39 4.75 -1.00 6.11
C VAL A 39 4.36 -0.35 7.44
N TYR A 40 4.11 0.94 7.44
CA TYR A 40 3.66 1.70 8.61
C TYR A 40 2.19 2.09 8.45
N ILE A 41 1.37 1.74 9.44
CA ILE A 41 -0.05 2.10 9.48
C ILE A 41 -0.32 2.94 10.71
N ILE A 42 -0.84 4.15 10.51
CA ILE A 42 -1.21 5.07 11.59
C ILE A 42 -2.70 5.35 11.48
N THR A 43 -3.43 5.05 12.56
CA THR A 43 -4.86 5.37 12.67
C THR A 43 -5.11 6.22 13.91
N ALA A 44 -5.82 7.33 13.72
CA ALA A 44 -6.27 8.25 14.75
C ALA A 44 -7.57 8.93 14.28
N LYS A 45 -8.28 9.58 15.20
CA LYS A 45 -9.43 10.42 14.86
C LYS A 45 -8.96 11.47 13.84
N ASP A 46 -9.45 11.37 12.61
CA ASP A 46 -9.11 12.22 11.45
C ASP A 46 -7.73 12.01 10.82
N ARG A 47 -7.00 10.94 11.20
CA ARG A 47 -5.71 10.59 10.59
C ARG A 47 -5.65 9.12 10.23
N LYS A 48 -5.55 8.84 8.94
CA LYS A 48 -5.33 7.50 8.39
C LYS A 48 -4.16 7.57 7.44
N GLN A 49 -3.06 6.94 7.81
CA GLN A 49 -1.84 6.94 7.01
C GLN A 49 -1.33 5.53 6.80
N VAL A 50 -0.85 5.29 5.59
CA VAL A 50 -0.20 4.04 5.21
C VAL A 50 1.04 4.39 4.38
N ASP A 51 2.21 4.21 4.96
CA ASP A 51 3.50 4.44 4.30
C ASP A 51 4.26 3.10 4.20
N ALA A 52 5.29 3.07 3.37
CA ALA A 52 6.21 1.94 3.29
C ALA A 52 7.66 2.42 3.19
N TRP A 53 8.59 1.60 3.64
CA TRP A 53 10.03 1.88 3.58
C TRP A 53 10.78 0.64 3.13
N HIS A 54 11.82 0.81 2.32
CA HIS A 54 12.71 -0.27 1.89
C HIS A 54 14.17 0.17 1.99
N PRO A 55 15.12 -0.70 2.38
CA PRO A 55 16.53 -0.33 2.55
C PRO A 55 17.18 0.22 1.27
N ASN A 56 16.77 -0.26 0.10
CA ASN A 56 17.31 0.20 -1.19
C ASN A 56 16.61 1.46 -1.75
N TYR A 57 15.59 1.98 -1.07
CA TYR A 57 14.74 3.05 -1.60
C TYR A 57 14.51 4.21 -0.62
N GLY A 58 14.41 3.91 0.67
CA GLY A 58 13.93 4.83 1.69
C GLY A 58 12.40 4.78 1.82
N SER A 59 11.83 5.85 2.38
CA SER A 59 10.37 5.97 2.56
C SER A 59 9.68 6.30 1.25
N LEU A 60 8.62 5.55 0.95
CA LEU A 60 7.88 5.61 -0.31
C LEU A 60 7.33 7.00 -0.61
N TYR A 61 6.74 7.68 0.38
CA TYR A 61 6.14 9.00 0.13
C TYR A 61 7.03 10.18 0.53
N ALA A 62 8.00 9.98 1.43
CA ALA A 62 8.83 11.07 1.94
C ALA A 62 9.68 11.73 0.83
N GLN A 63 10.08 10.98 -0.19
CA GLN A 63 10.83 11.51 -1.33
C GLN A 63 10.04 12.54 -2.17
N PHE A 64 8.70 12.50 -2.10
CA PHE A 64 7.82 13.43 -2.81
C PHE A 64 7.42 14.63 -1.95
N GLY A 65 7.84 14.67 -0.67
CA GLY A 65 7.36 15.66 0.30
C GLY A 65 5.90 15.44 0.73
N ASP A 66 5.32 14.28 0.39
CA ASP A 66 3.93 13.97 0.66
C ASP A 66 3.75 13.31 2.03
N ILE A 67 2.63 13.63 2.66
CA ILE A 67 2.15 12.94 3.86
C ILE A 67 1.06 11.97 3.38
N PRO A 68 1.26 10.64 3.47
CA PRO A 68 0.37 9.67 2.85
C PRO A 68 -0.93 9.50 3.64
N MET A 69 -1.83 10.48 3.49
CA MET A 69 -3.14 10.54 4.12
C MET A 69 -4.20 9.94 3.19
N PHE A 70 -5.01 9.03 3.73
CA PHE A 70 -6.04 8.33 2.96
C PHE A 70 -7.42 8.48 3.60
N GLY A 71 -8.47 8.32 2.79
CA GLY A 71 -9.85 8.27 3.27
C GLY A 71 -10.12 7.06 4.18
N SER A 72 -9.49 5.93 3.88
CA SER A 72 -9.55 4.67 4.64
C SER A 72 -8.19 3.96 4.68
N ILE A 73 -7.99 3.10 5.69
CA ILE A 73 -6.75 2.32 5.84
C ILE A 73 -6.62 1.30 4.70
N ILE A 74 -7.72 0.64 4.31
CA ILE A 74 -7.69 -0.30 3.18
C ILE A 74 -7.32 0.40 1.88
N GLY A 75 -7.90 1.58 1.61
CA GLY A 75 -7.49 2.39 0.47
C GLY A 75 -6.01 2.74 0.49
N GLY A 76 -5.48 3.10 1.66
CA GLY A 76 -4.05 3.36 1.84
C GLY A 76 -3.16 2.14 1.58
N ILE A 77 -3.55 0.96 2.09
CA ILE A 77 -2.82 -0.29 1.85
C ILE A 77 -2.79 -0.62 0.35
N CYS A 78 -3.94 -0.55 -0.32
CA CYS A 78 -4.05 -0.85 -1.73
C CYS A 78 -3.22 0.12 -2.60
N ALA A 79 -3.33 1.43 -2.33
CA ALA A 79 -2.56 2.45 -3.06
C ALA A 79 -1.05 2.27 -2.85
N THR A 80 -0.62 2.07 -1.61
CA THR A 80 0.79 1.84 -1.28
C THR A 80 1.34 0.59 -1.94
N ALA A 81 0.59 -0.52 -1.94
CA ALA A 81 0.99 -1.73 -2.66
C ALA A 81 1.16 -1.48 -4.16
N LEU A 82 0.20 -0.82 -4.80
CA LEU A 82 0.27 -0.52 -6.23
C LEU A 82 1.45 0.41 -6.59
N HIS A 83 1.70 1.45 -5.80
CA HIS A 83 2.87 2.30 -6.01
C HIS A 83 4.18 1.52 -5.91
N ILE A 84 4.31 0.60 -4.94
CA ILE A 84 5.48 -0.28 -4.84
C ILE A 84 5.59 -1.19 -6.07
N ARG A 85 4.47 -1.76 -6.53
CA ARG A 85 4.46 -2.59 -7.74
C ARG A 85 4.97 -1.83 -8.97
N ASP A 86 4.58 -0.57 -9.11
CA ASP A 86 5.04 0.27 -10.22
C ASP A 86 6.55 0.55 -10.12
N LEU A 87 7.08 0.76 -8.91
CA LEU A 87 8.52 0.89 -8.69
C LEU A 87 9.30 -0.37 -9.06
N GLU A 88 8.80 -1.55 -8.67
CA GLU A 88 9.40 -2.84 -9.02
C GLU A 88 9.42 -3.05 -10.54
N LYS A 89 8.30 -2.77 -11.22
CA LYS A 89 8.20 -2.89 -12.69
C LYS A 89 9.18 -1.97 -13.42
N ASN A 90 9.48 -0.82 -12.84
CA ASN A 90 10.41 0.16 -13.38
C ASN A 90 11.87 -0.11 -12.94
N GLY A 91 12.15 -1.20 -12.23
CA GLY A 91 13.50 -1.60 -11.81
C GLY A 91 14.12 -0.69 -10.75
N THR A 92 13.29 0.00 -9.96
CA THR A 92 13.74 0.96 -8.94
C THR A 92 14.09 0.28 -7.61
N VAL A 93 13.46 -0.87 -7.33
CA VAL A 93 13.67 -1.71 -6.14
C VAL A 93 13.76 -3.17 -6.55
#